data_AF-K1RQP3-F1
#
_entry.id   AF-K1RQP3-F1
#
_cell.length_a   1.000
_cell.length_b   1.000
_cell.length_c   1.000
_cell.angle_alpha   90.00
_cell.angle_beta   90.00
_cell.angle_gamma   90.00
#
_symmetry.space_group_name_H-M   'P 1'
#
loop_
_entity.id
_entity.type
_entity.pdbx_description
1 polymer ?
#
loop_
_entity_poly.entity_id
_entity_poly.type
_entity_poly.pdbx_seq_one_letter_code
_entity_poly.pdbx_strand_id
1 'polypeptide(L)'
;IIKERFAALATDAIRANLLECCGYKTQVLEFVDFAHTPKNLLIRAVKKGGSDAARAIVPAAVRKRYLGEVERMMEEFHLDPTLYRLLKEAGRLG
;
A
#
# COMPACT_ATOMS: atom_id res chain seq x y z
N ILE A 1 -16.59 7.50 14.45
CA ILE A 1 -16.99 6.49 13.44
C ILE A 1 -16.53 6.84 12.02
N ILE A 2 -17.13 7.80 11.29
CA ILE A 2 -16.80 8.04 9.87
C ILE A 2 -15.32 8.40 9.67
N LYS A 3 -14.83 9.39 10.42
CA LYS A 3 -13.43 9.85 10.34
C LYS A 3 -12.43 8.71 10.59
N GLU A 4 -12.68 7.89 11.61
CA GLU A 4 -11.79 6.77 11.98
C GLU A 4 -11.79 5.67 10.92
N ARG A 5 -12.98 5.33 10.37
CA ARG A 5 -13.09 4.33 9.30
C ARG A 5 -12.40 4.81 8.02
N PHE A 6 -12.61 6.07 7.64
CA PHE A 6 -11.94 6.65 6.48
C PHE A 6 -10.42 6.65 6.67
N ALA A 7 -9.91 7.13 7.81
CA ALA A 7 -8.47 7.17 8.07
C ALA A 7 -7.84 5.77 8.03
N ALA A 8 -8.51 4.76 8.61
CA ALA A 8 -8.06 3.38 8.54
C ALA A 8 -7.98 2.88 7.09
N LEU A 9 -9.06 3.04 6.32
CA LEU A 9 -9.13 2.60 4.92
C LEU A 9 -8.11 3.32 4.02
N ALA A 10 -7.99 4.64 4.14
CA ALA A 10 -7.04 5.42 3.36
C ALA A 10 -5.59 4.99 3.65
N THR A 11 -5.26 4.76 4.92
CA THR A 11 -3.92 4.29 5.29
C THR A 11 -3.65 2.86 4.79
N ASP A 12 -4.65 1.97 4.84
CA ASP A 12 -4.52 0.59 4.35
C ASP A 12 -4.36 0.55 2.82
N ALA A 13 -5.10 1.39 2.08
CA ALA A 13 -4.97 1.54 0.64
C ALA A 13 -3.56 2.01 0.23
N ILE A 14 -3.03 3.04 0.91
CA ILE A 14 -1.66 3.51 0.68
C ILE A 14 -0.65 2.38 0.93
N ARG A 15 -0.77 1.67 2.06
CA ARG A 15 0.16 0.58 2.40
C ARG A 15 0.10 -0.55 1.38
N ALA A 16 -1.09 -0.92 0.90
CA ALA A 16 -1.25 -1.97 -0.10
C ALA A 16 -0.60 -1.59 -1.45
N ASN A 17 -0.85 -0.37 -1.94
CA ASN A 17 -0.27 0.10 -3.20
C ASN A 17 1.26 0.24 -3.12
N LEU A 18 1.80 0.68 -1.99
CA LEU A 18 3.26 0.74 -1.79
C LEU A 18 3.92 -0.64 -1.82
N LEU A 19 3.26 -1.66 -1.29
CA LEU A 19 3.74 -3.05 -1.35
C LEU A 19 3.73 -3.57 -2.80
N GLU A 20 2.69 -3.29 -3.58
CA GLU A 20 2.64 -3.59 -5.02
C GLU A 20 3.79 -2.90 -5.78
N CYS A 21 4.06 -1.62 -5.50
CA CYS A 21 5.20 -0.90 -6.06
C CYS A 21 6.53 -1.59 -5.74
N CYS A 22 6.65 -2.20 -4.56
CA CYS A 22 7.85 -2.89 -4.12
C CYS A 22 7.99 -4.32 -4.67
N GLY A 23 7.07 -4.78 -5.54
CA GLY A 23 7.10 -6.11 -6.15
C GLY A 23 6.41 -7.20 -5.33
N TYR A 24 5.55 -6.83 -4.38
CA TYR A 24 4.73 -7.79 -3.65
C TYR A 24 3.38 -7.94 -4.31
N LYS A 25 2.88 -9.17 -4.42
CA LYS A 25 1.46 -9.42 -4.68
C LYS A 25 0.71 -9.20 -3.37
N THR A 26 -0.17 -8.23 -3.35
CA THR A 26 -0.87 -7.75 -2.15
C THR A 26 -2.35 -8.05 -2.24
N GLN A 27 -2.94 -8.41 -1.09
CA GLN A 27 -4.37 -8.70 -0.95
C GLN A 27 -4.86 -8.05 0.33
N VAL A 28 -5.96 -7.31 0.24
CA VAL A 28 -6.64 -6.70 1.37
C VAL A 28 -7.86 -7.56 1.69
N LEU A 29 -7.93 -8.07 2.91
CA LEU A 29 -8.93 -9.03 3.35
C LEU A 29 -9.58 -8.55 4.64
N GLU A 30 -10.84 -8.90 4.85
CA GLU A 30 -11.50 -8.73 6.14
C GLU A 30 -10.93 -9.76 7.13
N PHE A 31 -10.43 -9.28 8.27
CA PHE A 31 -9.81 -10.11 9.30
C PHE A 31 -10.85 -10.73 10.24
N VAL A 32 -11.85 -9.93 10.65
CA VAL A 32 -13.01 -10.33 11.47
C VAL A 32 -14.21 -9.44 11.12
N ASP A 33 -15.43 -9.91 11.41
CA ASP A 33 -16.67 -9.18 11.16
C ASP A 33 -16.68 -7.79 11.84
N PHE A 34 -17.36 -6.82 11.22
CA PHE A 34 -17.41 -5.40 11.61
C PHE A 34 -17.98 -5.14 13.01
N ALA A 35 -18.56 -6.15 13.65
CA ALA A 35 -19.24 -6.05 14.92
C ALA A 35 -18.31 -5.71 16.10
N HIS A 36 -17.00 -5.98 16.02
CA HIS A 36 -16.15 -5.98 17.23
C HIS A 36 -14.95 -5.02 17.21
N THR A 37 -14.45 -4.58 16.05
CA THR A 37 -13.42 -3.51 15.97
C THR A 37 -13.54 -2.68 14.69
N PRO A 38 -13.10 -1.40 14.67
CA PRO A 38 -13.06 -0.57 13.46
C PRO A 38 -11.84 -0.82 12.57
N LYS A 39 -10.86 -1.60 13.03
CA LYS A 39 -9.58 -1.89 12.36
C LYS A 39 -9.56 -3.35 11.88
N ASN A 40 -10.18 -3.60 10.73
CA ASN A 40 -10.57 -4.96 10.33
C ASN A 40 -9.96 -5.45 9.02
N LEU A 41 -8.99 -4.74 8.44
CA LEU A 41 -8.35 -5.19 7.20
C LEU A 41 -6.97 -5.81 7.47
N LEU A 42 -6.81 -7.06 7.05
CA LEU A 42 -5.53 -7.74 6.95
C LEU A 42 -4.94 -7.50 5.56
N ILE A 43 -3.76 -6.88 5.53
CA ILE A 43 -2.96 -6.75 4.30
C ILE A 43 -2.00 -7.94 4.24
N ARG A 44 -2.26 -8.87 3.32
CA ARG A 44 -1.35 -9.98 3.01
C ARG A 44 -0.50 -9.61 1.80
N ALA A 45 0.82 -9.69 1.93
CA ALA A 45 1.76 -9.39 0.84
C ALA A 45 2.75 -10.55 0.65
N VAL A 46 2.85 -11.05 -0.58
CA VAL A 46 3.74 -12.15 -0.94
C VAL A 46 4.74 -11.67 -1.99
N LYS A 47 6.02 -11.75 -1.66
CA LYS A 47 7.10 -11.38 -2.59
C LYS A 47 7.34 -12.50 -3.59
N LYS A 48 7.19 -12.22 -4.89
CA LYS A 48 7.42 -13.23 -5.93
C LYS A 48 8.89 -13.24 -6.34
N GLY A 49 9.67 -14.25 -5.95
CA GLY A 49 11.05 -14.44 -6.41
C GLY A 49 12.05 -13.44 -5.82
N GLY A 50 12.70 -13.79 -4.70
CA GLY A 50 13.88 -13.08 -4.16
C GLY A 50 13.68 -11.59 -3.84
N SER A 51 14.71 -10.91 -3.33
CA SER A 51 14.60 -9.49 -2.95
C SER A 51 14.41 -8.56 -4.15
N ASP A 52 15.19 -8.77 -5.20
CA ASP A 52 15.31 -7.80 -6.31
C ASP A 52 14.67 -8.30 -7.60
N ALA A 53 14.66 -9.61 -7.83
CA ALA A 53 14.00 -10.22 -8.99
C ALA A 53 12.47 -9.98 -8.96
N ALA A 54 11.86 -9.91 -7.77
CA ALA A 54 10.44 -9.65 -7.61
C ALA A 54 9.96 -8.34 -8.23
N ARG A 55 10.76 -7.28 -8.09
CA ARG A 55 10.41 -5.96 -8.63
C ARG A 55 10.56 -5.93 -10.15
N ALA A 56 11.48 -6.72 -10.70
CA ALA A 56 11.65 -6.89 -12.14
C ALA A 56 10.51 -7.71 -12.78
N ILE A 57 9.90 -8.65 -12.03
CA ILE A 57 8.76 -9.44 -12.51
C ILE A 57 7.51 -8.57 -12.72
N VAL A 58 7.28 -7.57 -11.87
CA VAL A 58 6.14 -6.66 -12.02
C VAL A 58 6.47 -5.59 -13.06
N PRO A 59 5.69 -5.43 -14.16
CA PRO A 59 5.97 -4.44 -15.19
C PRO A 59 6.07 -3.02 -14.64
N ALA A 60 7.02 -2.22 -15.14
CA ALA A 60 7.26 -0.86 -14.68
C ALA A 60 6.01 0.03 -14.78
N ALA A 61 5.21 -0.13 -15.84
CA ALA A 61 3.94 0.58 -16.01
C ALA A 61 2.94 0.29 -14.88
N VAL A 62 2.88 -0.95 -14.39
CA VAL A 62 2.01 -1.35 -13.28
C VAL A 62 2.49 -0.71 -11.98
N ARG A 63 3.80 -0.75 -11.70
CA ARG A 63 4.37 -0.09 -10.51
C ARG A 63 4.12 1.42 -10.52
N LYS A 64 4.31 2.06 -11.68
CA LYS A 64 4.05 3.50 -11.86
C LYS A 64 2.58 3.85 -11.62
N ARG A 65 1.66 2.99 -12.04
CA ARG A 65 0.22 3.18 -11.76
C ARG A 65 -0.06 3.20 -10.26
N TYR A 66 0.40 2.19 -9.51
CA TYR A 66 0.17 2.12 -8.07
C TYR A 66 0.82 3.28 -7.32
N LEU A 67 2.04 3.67 -7.72
CA LEU A 67 2.72 4.83 -7.13
C LEU A 67 1.94 6.11 -7.39
N GLY A 68 1.45 6.32 -8.62
CA GLY A 68 0.62 7.47 -8.94
C GLY A 68 -0.72 7.49 -8.18
N GLU A 69 -1.31 6.34 -7.88
CA GLU A 69 -2.49 6.26 -6.99
C GLU A 69 -2.16 6.69 -5.56
N VAL A 70 -1.00 6.30 -5.02
CA VAL A 70 -0.52 6.74 -3.71
C VAL A 70 -0.29 8.25 -3.70
N GLU A 71 0.39 8.78 -4.70
CA GLU A 71 0.72 10.21 -4.79
C GLU A 71 -0.54 11.07 -4.91
N ARG A 72 -1.54 10.66 -5.71
CA ARG A 72 -2.83 11.36 -5.78
C ARG A 72 -3.58 11.36 -4.45
N MET A 73 -3.58 10.25 -3.71
CA MET A 73 -4.19 10.22 -2.37
C MET A 73 -3.44 11.11 -1.37
N MET A 74 -2.11 11.15 -1.45
CA MET A 74 -1.31 12.02 -0.60
C MET A 74 -1.58 13.50 -0.89
N GLU A 75 -1.72 13.87 -2.16
CA GLU A 75 -2.06 15.22 -2.59
C GLU A 75 -3.47 15.61 -2.14
N GLU A 76 -4.48 14.82 -2.51
CA GLU A 76 -5.90 15.10 -2.25
C GLU A 76 -6.20 15.22 -0.75
N PHE A 77 -5.63 14.33 0.07
CA PHE A 77 -5.92 14.28 1.50
C PHE A 77 -4.81 14.89 2.36
N HIS A 78 -3.82 15.54 1.74
CA HIS A 78 -2.67 16.17 2.40
C HIS A 78 -1.96 15.24 3.41
N LEU A 79 -1.63 14.03 2.95
CA LEU A 79 -1.01 12.99 3.78
C LEU A 79 0.50 12.95 3.57
N ASP A 80 1.23 12.69 4.66
CA ASP A 80 2.67 12.37 4.64
C ASP A 80 2.94 10.99 5.29
N PRO A 81 2.72 9.88 4.59
CA PRO A 81 2.87 8.55 5.16
C PRO A 81 4.36 8.20 5.35
N THR A 82 4.77 7.91 6.59
CA THR A 82 6.15 7.52 6.92
C THR A 82 6.71 6.40 6.03
N LEU A 83 5.89 5.40 5.69
CA LEU A 83 6.33 4.29 4.83
C LEU A 83 6.70 4.75 3.41
N TYR A 84 5.98 5.72 2.83
CA TYR A 84 6.33 6.27 1.52
C TYR A 84 7.72 6.90 1.57
N ARG A 85 7.96 7.76 2.58
CA ARG A 85 9.24 8.43 2.78
C ARG A 85 10.39 7.45 2.93
N LEU A 86 10.25 6.44 3.80
CA LEU A 86 11.28 5.41 4.00
C LEU A 86 11.58 4.61 2.73
N LEU A 87 10.55 4.28 1.93
CA LEU A 87 10.75 3.55 0.67
C LEU A 87 11.40 4.42 -0.40
N LYS A 88 11.11 5.73 -0.43
CA LYS A 88 11.75 6.70 -1.31
C LYS A 88 13.23 6.84 -0.98
N GLU A 89 13.57 7.07 0.30
CA GLU A 89 14.94 7.15 0.81
C GLU A 89 15.73 5.87 0.50
N ALA A 90 15.09 4.70 0.59
CA ALA A 90 15.70 3.42 0.27
C ALA A 90 15.78 3.10 -1.25
N GLY A 91 15.43 4.02 -2.15
CA GLY A 91 15.47 3.79 -3.60
C GLY A 91 14.49 2.72 -4.12
N ARG A 92 13.43 2.45 -3.34
CA ARG A 92 12.45 1.38 -3.65
C ARG A 92 11.25 1.87 -4.44
N LEU A 93 11.08 3.19 -4.56
CA LEU A 93 10.07 3.84 -5.40
C LEU A 93 10.75 4.33 -6.69
N GLY A 94 10.63 3.54 -7.77
CA GLY A 94 11.26 3.79 -9.07
C GLY A 94 10.87 2.76 -10.13
#